data_AF-A0A969KF74-F1
#
_entry.id   AF-A0A969KF74-F1
#
_cell.length_a   1.000
_cell.length_b   1.000
_cell.length_c   1.000
_cell.angle_alpha   90.00
_cell.angle_beta   90.00
_cell.angle_gamma   90.00
#
_symmetry.space_group_name_H-M   'P 1'
#
loop_
_entity.id
_entity.type
_entity.pdbx_description
1 polymer ?
#
loop_
_entity_poly.entity_id
_entity_poly.type
_entity_poly.pdbx_seq_one_letter_code
_entity_poly.pdbx_strand_id
1 'polypeptide(L)' 'MYVCICRGITEKQIRQVAQQRPCSMQELSAVTGVGVDCGSCTEYACQLLQDLGNQGCDGECLSVGAR' A
#
# COMPACT_ATOMS: atom_id res chain seq x y z
N MET A 1 0.14 -11.56 -6.81
CA MET A 1 1.14 -12.20 -5.92
C MET A 1 0.96 -11.77 -4.47
N TYR A 2 1.73 -12.30 -3.51
CA TYR A 2 1.80 -11.73 -2.16
C TYR A 2 2.65 -10.47 -2.17
N VAL A 3 2.14 -9.42 -1.56
CA VAL A 3 2.81 -8.13 -1.40
C VAL A 3 3.32 -7.98 0.03
N CYS A 4 2.50 -8.25 1.04
CA CYS A 4 2.94 -8.29 2.44
C CYS A 4 2.95 -9.72 2.95
N ILE A 5 4.14 -10.23 3.28
CA ILE A 5 4.28 -11.59 3.82
C ILE A 5 3.85 -11.62 5.29
N CYS A 6 4.17 -10.58 6.08
CA CYS A 6 3.82 -10.52 7.51
C CYS A 6 2.33 -10.73 7.78
N ARG A 7 1.46 -10.22 6.88
CA ARG A 7 0.00 -10.26 7.02
C ARG A 7 -0.72 -11.04 5.93
N GLY A 8 0.03 -11.69 5.03
CA GLY A 8 -0.54 -12.45 3.92
C GLY A 8 -1.36 -11.58 2.95
N ILE A 9 -0.99 -10.32 2.74
CA ILE A 9 -1.72 -9.41 1.85
C ILE A 9 -1.26 -9.64 0.42
N THR A 10 -2.23 -9.78 -0.48
CA THR A 10 -2.01 -10.01 -1.90
C THR A 10 -2.24 -8.74 -2.71
N GLU A 11 -1.60 -8.69 -3.88
CA GLU A 11 -1.79 -7.63 -4.86
C GLU A 11 -3.27 -7.47 -5.25
N LYS A 12 -4.00 -8.57 -5.36
CA LYS A 12 -5.44 -8.55 -5.67
C LYS A 12 -6.23 -7.79 -4.60
N GLN A 13 -5.92 -8.02 -3.32
CA GLN A 13 -6.58 -7.30 -2.22
C GLN A 13 -6.27 -5.80 -2.28
N ILE A 14 -5.02 -5.42 -2.57
CA ILE A 14 -4.66 -4.00 -2.72
C ILE A 14 -5.42 -3.37 -3.89
N ARG A 15 -5.47 -4.05 -5.05
CA ARG A 15 -6.24 -3.60 -6.21
C ARG A 15 -7.73 -3.44 -5.90
N GLN A 16 -8.33 -4.37 -5.18
CA GLN A 16 -9.74 -4.29 -4.79
C GLN A 16 -10.02 -3.06 -3.91
N VAL A 17 -9.17 -2.77 -2.93
CA VAL A 17 -9.33 -1.59 -2.06
C VAL A 17 -9.16 -0.30 -2.87
N ALA A 18 -8.15 -0.23 -3.73
CA ALA A 18 -7.90 0.92 -4.59
C ALA A 18 -8.99 1.16 -5.65
N GLN A 19 -9.67 0.10 -6.11
CA GLN A 19 -10.79 0.21 -7.05
C GLN A 19 -12.08 0.69 -6.39
N GLN A 20 -12.29 0.39 -5.11
CA GLN A 20 -13.50 0.82 -4.39
C GLN A 20 -13.47 2.32 -4.09
N ARG A 21 -12.29 2.87 -3.82
CA ARG A 21 -12.10 4.28 -3.54
C ARG A 21 -10.65 4.70 -3.82
N PRO A 22 -10.41 5.95 -4.23
CA PRO A 22 -9.08 6.52 -4.13
C PRO A 22 -8.63 6.43 -2.67
N CYS A 23 -7.48 5.81 -2.42
CA CYS A 23 -6.94 5.63 -1.07
C CYS A 23 -5.43 5.85 -1.05
N SER A 24 -4.95 6.55 -0.01
CA SER A 24 -3.51 6.74 0.24
C SER A 24 -2.89 5.51 0.89
N MET A 25 -1.56 5.42 0.93
CA MET A 25 -0.85 4.35 1.64
C MET A 25 -1.26 4.21 3.10
N GLN A 26 -1.50 5.33 3.80
CA GLN A 26 -1.98 5.31 5.18
C GLN A 26 -3.37 4.65 5.28
N GLU A 27 -4.28 4.95 4.38
CA GLU A 27 -5.60 4.32 4.34
C GLU A 27 -5.53 2.85 3.95
N LEU A 28 -4.69 2.51 2.96
CA LEU A 28 -4.48 1.12 2.58
C LEU A 28 -3.93 0.31 3.76
N SER A 29 -2.98 0.89 4.51
CA SER A 29 -2.41 0.28 5.72
C SER A 29 -3.45 0.15 6.83
N ALA A 30 -4.33 1.13 7.00
CA ALA A 30 -5.41 1.07 7.99
C ALA A 30 -6.45 -0.02 7.65
N VAL A 31 -6.76 -0.22 6.36
CA VAL A 31 -7.79 -1.18 5.91
C VAL A 31 -7.24 -2.60 5.80
N THR A 32 -6.04 -2.77 5.22
CA THR A 32 -5.47 -4.09 4.92
C THR A 32 -4.38 -4.51 5.89
N GLY A 33 -3.80 -3.56 6.61
CA GLY A 33 -2.64 -3.79 7.45
C GLY A 33 -1.29 -3.83 6.72
N VAL A 34 -1.24 -3.64 5.39
CA VAL A 34 0.02 -3.63 4.63
C VAL A 34 1.03 -2.64 5.23
N GLY A 35 2.32 -2.99 5.25
CA GLY A 35 3.41 -2.06 5.65
C GLY A 35 3.54 -1.76 7.15
N VAL A 36 2.64 -2.26 8.01
CA VAL A 36 2.62 -1.90 9.45
C VAL A 36 3.65 -2.69 10.30
N ASP A 37 4.07 -3.89 9.89
CA ASP A 37 5.04 -4.69 10.65
C ASP A 37 6.49 -4.38 10.24
N CYS A 38 7.05 -5.10 9.27
CA CYS A 38 8.44 -4.94 8.86
C CYS A 38 8.70 -3.81 7.85
N GLY A 39 7.65 -3.19 7.30
CA GLY A 39 7.76 -2.13 6.29
C GLY A 39 8.33 -2.52 4.92
N SER A 40 8.87 -3.73 4.73
CA SER A 40 9.57 -4.10 3.48
C SER A 40 8.67 -4.15 2.23
N CYS A 41 7.35 -4.23 2.43
CA CYS A 41 6.36 -4.23 1.34
C CYS A 41 5.83 -2.84 0.99
N THR A 42 6.19 -1.80 1.75
CA THR A 42 5.62 -0.46 1.65
C THR A 42 5.95 0.19 0.31
N GLU A 43 7.21 0.15 -0.13
CA GLU A 43 7.62 0.71 -1.43
C GLU A 43 6.85 0.07 -2.60
N TYR A 44 6.79 -1.26 -2.62
CA TYR A 44 6.08 -1.97 -3.68
C TYR A 44 4.56 -1.70 -3.66
N ALA A 45 3.93 -1.76 -2.48
CA ALA A 45 2.50 -1.49 -2.33
C ALA A 45 2.13 -0.07 -2.78
N CYS A 46 3.02 0.87 -2.51
CA CYS A 46 2.89 2.27 -2.89
C CYS A 46 3.01 2.48 -4.39
N GLN A 47 4.00 1.86 -5.02
CA GLN A 47 4.14 1.90 -6.46
C GLN A 47 2.95 1.26 -7.17
N LEU A 48 2.40 0.18 -6.60
CA LEU A 48 1.17 -0.43 -7.08
C LEU A 48 -0.04 0.51 -6.96
N LEU A 49 -0.20 1.23 -5.84
CA LEU A 49 -1.27 2.23 -5.71
C LEU A 49 -1.11 3.37 -6.73
N GLN A 50 0.12 3.80 -6.99
CA GLN A 50 0.41 4.88 -7.93
C GLN A 50 0.12 4.47 -9.38
N ASP A 51 0.45 3.24 -9.75
CA ASP A 51 0.07 2.62 -11.03
C ASP A 51 -1.45 2.55 -11.21
N LEU A 52 -2.18 2.22 -10.15
CA LEU A 52 -3.65 2.12 -10.15
C LEU A 52 -4.35 3.49 -10.18
N GLY A 53 -3.74 4.53 -9.62
CA GLY A 53 -4.37 5.82 -9.34
C GLY A 53 -3.78 7.02 -10.07
N ASN A 54 -3.03 6.83 -11.15
CA ASN A 54 -2.19 7.81 -11.86
C ASN A 54 -2.81 9.21 -12.13
N GLN A 55 -2.89 10.09 -11.12
CA GLN A 55 -2.36 11.48 -10.97
C GLN A 55 -2.76 12.00 -9.57
N GLY A 56 -1.79 12.21 -8.66
CA GLY A 56 -2.00 13.06 -7.46
C GLY A 56 -2.16 12.35 -6.10
N CYS A 57 -1.42 11.28 -5.82
CA CYS A 57 -1.16 10.91 -4.43
C CYS A 57 0.22 11.45 -4.04
N ASP A 58 0.21 12.65 -3.46
CA ASP A 58 1.38 13.44 -3.09
C ASP A 58 2.17 12.73 -1.99
N GLY A 59 3.17 11.94 -2.38
CA GLY A 59 4.50 12.04 -1.78
C GLY A 59 4.66 11.84 -0.27
N GLU A 60 3.92 10.96 0.39
CA GLU A 60 4.20 10.60 1.81
C GLU A 60 4.39 9.10 2.05
N CYS A 61 4.79 8.38 1.00
CA CYS A 61 5.26 7.01 1.12
C CYS A 61 6.62 6.88 1.84
N LEU A 62 7.41 7.96 1.82
CA LEU A 62 8.83 7.95 2.13
C LEU A 62 9.16 8.12 3.63
N SER A 63 8.18 8.28 4.53
CA SER A 63 8.44 8.55 5.95
C SER A 63 8.17 7.38 6.90
N VAL A 64 7.55 6.28 6.46
CA VAL A 64 7.18 5.16 7.37
C VAL A 64 8.31 4.11 7.52
N GLY A 65 9.43 4.27 6.81
CA GLY A 65 10.54 3.30 6.78
C GLY A 65 11.67 3.50 7.81
N ALA A 66 11.54 4.41 8.78
CA ALA A 66 12.61 4.68 9.75
C ALA A 66 12.18 4.38 11.19
N ARG A 67 11.92 3.11 11.51
CA ARG A 67 12.05 2.57 12.88
C ARG A 67 12.65 1.17 12.85
#